data_AF-A0A2S6C0N1-F1
#
_entry.id   AF-A0A2S6C0N1-F1
#
_cell.length_a   1.000
_cell.length_b   1.000
_cell.length_c   1.000
_cell.angle_alpha   90.00
_cell.angle_beta   90.00
_cell.angle_gamma   90.00
#
_symmetry.space_group_name_H-M   'P 1'
#
loop_
_entity.id
_entity.type
_entity.pdbx_description
1 polymer ?
#
loop_
_entity_poly.entity_id
_entity_poly.type
_entity_poly.pdbx_seq_one_letter_code
_entity_poly.pdbx_strand_id
1 'polypeptide(L)'
;MESEDLVDGEGWISDDSSFYGDTDVQAECEEQNQRRLNIARQLPMLAITTKRAKPTCQETQIVALDRPDRIQVSDRWLGLENAWQRDESIDAFLARKPPINPLTTTDDGWLWVGCPTLPIAQVRGDRSSYLMFLQQRGSALLEAFQRKSELEIRPPNSSHLERDLRALAVETGVTFGKWMLFPGAANLERYWRTVATATAEGRLGPTSKSAVLNPETADNLICVYTYDFSDRDEVERVLKALVDAGLCSVEGKPIYYKCDAYTYLGITSKNEYKLRASLYSSRDILRNKKIARLS
;
A
#
# COMPACT_ATOMS: atom_id res chain seq x y z
N MET A 1 46.65 -32.28 34.47
CA MET A 1 45.99 -33.13 33.46
C MET A 1 44.52 -32.75 33.53
N GLU A 2 44.05 -32.13 32.45
CA GLU A 2 42.66 -31.89 32.03
C GLU A 2 41.73 -31.01 32.90
N SER A 3 41.62 -29.76 32.43
CA SER A 3 40.43 -28.91 32.42
C SER A 3 39.37 -29.43 31.44
N GLU A 4 38.09 -29.27 31.74
CA GLU A 4 36.87 -29.25 30.86
C GLU A 4 35.65 -29.37 31.81
N ASP A 5 34.48 -28.76 31.66
CA ASP A 5 33.92 -27.78 30.75
C ASP A 5 32.69 -27.16 31.45
N LEU A 6 32.61 -25.83 31.47
CA LEU A 6 31.38 -25.10 31.82
C LEU A 6 30.62 -24.90 30.51
N VAL A 7 29.59 -25.70 30.28
CA VAL A 7 28.68 -25.52 29.13
C VAL A 7 27.78 -24.32 29.42
N ASP A 8 27.97 -23.28 28.62
CA ASP A 8 27.24 -22.02 28.66
C ASP A 8 25.77 -22.22 28.28
N GLY A 9 24.87 -21.60 29.03
CA GLY A 9 23.42 -21.73 28.90
C GLY A 9 22.84 -20.89 27.77
N GLU A 10 23.36 -21.00 26.56
CA GLU A 10 22.73 -20.45 25.35
C GLU A 10 21.56 -21.35 24.93
N GLY A 11 20.41 -21.12 25.56
CA GLY A 11 19.13 -21.66 25.12
C GLY A 11 18.15 -20.52 24.90
N TRP A 12 17.41 -20.59 23.79
CA TRP A 12 16.30 -19.71 23.38
C TRP A 12 16.71 -18.46 22.60
N ILE A 13 16.97 -18.64 21.29
CA ILE A 13 16.14 -18.14 20.16
C ILE A 13 16.71 -18.84 18.92
N SER A 14 16.22 -20.06 18.65
CA SER A 14 16.32 -20.67 17.33
C SER A 14 14.90 -21.02 16.94
N ASP A 15 14.27 -20.12 16.20
CA ASP A 15 13.11 -20.42 15.37
C ASP A 15 13.12 -19.53 14.12
N ASP A 16 14.25 -19.58 13.41
CA ASP A 16 14.41 -19.03 12.06
C ASP A 16 13.94 -20.04 10.99
N SER A 17 12.78 -20.66 11.23
CA SER A 17 12.29 -21.76 10.39
C SER A 17 10.90 -21.51 9.81
N SER A 18 10.86 -20.56 8.86
CA SER A 18 10.18 -20.69 7.54
C SER A 18 10.37 -19.40 6.70
N PHE A 19 11.59 -18.83 6.68
CA PHE A 19 11.83 -17.46 6.21
C PHE A 19 11.62 -17.23 4.70
N TYR A 20 11.60 -18.27 3.86
CA TYR A 20 11.38 -18.14 2.42
C TYR A 20 10.33 -19.13 1.92
N GLY A 21 9.12 -18.64 1.65
CA GLY A 21 8.06 -19.46 1.04
C GLY A 21 6.98 -18.68 0.28
N ASP A 22 7.03 -17.34 0.24
CA ASP A 22 6.01 -16.51 -0.43
C ASP A 22 6.62 -15.24 -1.07
N THR A 23 7.95 -15.06 -0.97
CA THR A 23 8.67 -13.87 -1.46
C THR A 23 8.79 -13.85 -2.97
N ASP A 24 8.79 -15.01 -3.63
CA ASP A 24 8.96 -15.09 -5.09
C ASP A 24 7.70 -14.66 -5.84
N VAL A 25 6.52 -15.05 -5.37
CA VAL A 25 5.24 -14.58 -5.93
C VAL A 25 5.08 -13.07 -5.69
N GLN A 26 5.46 -12.59 -4.50
CA GLN A 26 5.49 -11.16 -4.19
C GLN A 26 6.50 -10.42 -5.07
N ALA A 27 7.71 -10.93 -5.24
CA ALA A 27 8.77 -10.31 -6.03
C ALA A 27 8.38 -10.22 -7.50
N GLU A 28 7.86 -11.30 -8.08
CA GLU A 28 7.50 -11.38 -9.49
C GLU A 28 6.29 -10.48 -9.81
N CYS A 29 5.27 -10.50 -8.96
CA CYS A 29 4.11 -9.61 -9.09
C CYS A 29 4.51 -8.14 -8.84
N GLU A 30 5.35 -7.85 -7.83
CA GLU A 30 5.87 -6.50 -7.57
C GLU A 30 6.77 -6.01 -8.70
N GLU A 31 7.63 -6.85 -9.30
CA GLU A 31 8.54 -6.46 -10.38
C GLU A 31 7.77 -6.15 -11.67
N GLN A 32 6.81 -7.00 -12.05
CA GLN A 32 5.94 -6.74 -13.21
C GLN A 32 5.07 -5.50 -12.99
N ASN A 33 4.57 -5.29 -11.76
CA ASN A 33 3.82 -4.09 -11.41
C ASN A 33 4.72 -2.85 -11.31
N GLN A 34 6.00 -2.98 -10.93
CA GLN A 34 6.96 -1.88 -10.91
C GLN A 34 7.31 -1.46 -12.35
N ARG A 35 7.42 -2.42 -13.28
CA ARG A 35 7.54 -2.13 -14.73
C ARG A 35 6.30 -1.38 -15.25
N ARG A 36 5.09 -1.70 -14.80
CA ARG A 36 3.85 -0.95 -15.09
C ARG A 36 3.79 0.42 -14.40
N LEU A 37 4.21 0.52 -13.14
CA LEU A 37 4.35 1.79 -12.39
C LEU A 37 5.36 2.73 -13.05
N ASN A 38 6.40 2.19 -13.71
CA ASN A 38 7.35 2.98 -14.49
C ASN A 38 6.71 3.64 -15.74
N ILE A 39 5.59 3.10 -16.25
CA ILE A 39 4.76 3.73 -17.29
C ILE A 39 3.81 4.77 -16.67
N ALA A 40 3.26 4.48 -15.48
CA ALA A 40 2.42 5.41 -14.71
C ALA A 40 3.20 6.56 -14.01
N ARG A 41 4.50 6.69 -14.27
CA ARG A 41 5.41 7.73 -13.72
C ARG A 41 5.02 9.19 -14.04
N GLN A 42 3.86 9.42 -14.67
CA GLN A 42 3.31 10.75 -14.96
C GLN A 42 1.96 11.05 -14.30
N LEU A 43 1.46 10.22 -13.37
CA LEU A 43 0.39 10.63 -12.47
C LEU A 43 0.96 10.90 -11.08
N PRO A 44 1.44 12.13 -10.84
CA PRO A 44 1.64 12.54 -9.48
C PRO A 44 0.29 12.49 -8.73
N MET A 45 0.32 12.11 -7.45
CA MET A 45 -0.70 12.54 -6.48
C MET A 45 -0.53 14.06 -6.24
N LEU A 46 -0.56 14.85 -7.31
CA LEU A 46 -0.46 16.30 -7.31
C LEU A 46 -1.86 16.87 -7.30
N ALA A 47 -2.08 17.85 -6.44
CA ALA A 47 -3.11 18.85 -6.63
C ALA A 47 -2.91 19.45 -8.03
N ILE A 48 -3.80 19.11 -8.98
CA ILE A 48 -3.81 19.77 -10.28
C ILE A 48 -4.34 21.17 -10.04
N THR A 49 -3.42 22.15 -10.02
CA THR A 49 -3.77 23.55 -10.21
C THR A 49 -4.41 23.69 -11.59
N THR A 50 -5.74 23.72 -11.64
CA THR A 50 -6.42 24.11 -12.87
C THR A 50 -6.15 25.59 -13.12
N LYS A 51 -5.81 25.91 -14.36
CA LYS A 51 -5.69 27.29 -14.83
C LYS A 51 -6.96 28.04 -14.44
N ARG A 52 -6.75 29.21 -13.84
CA ARG A 52 -7.71 30.22 -13.42
C ARG A 52 -8.84 30.38 -14.43
N ALA A 53 -9.96 29.70 -14.21
CA ALA A 53 -11.26 30.09 -14.73
C ALA A 53 -11.99 30.85 -13.62
N LYS A 54 -12.60 31.98 -13.97
CA LYS A 54 -13.22 32.94 -13.05
C LYS A 54 -14.16 32.24 -12.05
N PRO A 55 -14.21 32.66 -10.78
CA PRO A 55 -15.11 32.05 -9.82
C PRO A 55 -16.53 32.52 -10.14
N THR A 56 -17.35 31.62 -10.67
CA THR A 56 -18.79 31.73 -10.44
C THR A 56 -19.02 31.10 -9.08
N CYS A 57 -19.25 31.93 -8.07
CA CYS A 57 -19.69 31.47 -6.76
C CYS A 57 -20.99 30.67 -6.95
N GLN A 58 -20.93 29.37 -6.73
CA GLN A 58 -22.08 28.61 -6.30
C GLN A 58 -21.76 28.11 -4.91
N GLU A 59 -22.50 28.66 -3.94
CA GLU A 59 -22.46 28.26 -2.54
C GLU A 59 -22.52 26.74 -2.45
N THR A 60 -21.47 26.17 -1.88
CA THR A 60 -21.38 24.74 -1.60
C THR A 60 -22.44 24.44 -0.54
N GLN A 61 -23.55 23.83 -0.96
CA GLN A 61 -24.50 23.29 -0.01
C GLN A 61 -23.78 22.19 0.79
N ILE A 62 -23.55 22.48 2.07
CA ILE A 62 -23.04 21.53 3.06
C ILE A 62 -24.14 20.49 3.25
N VAL A 63 -24.10 19.42 2.46
CA VAL A 63 -24.94 18.26 2.71
C VAL A 63 -24.32 17.53 3.89
N ALA A 64 -24.92 17.69 5.07
CA ALA A 64 -24.49 17.05 6.29
C ALA A 64 -24.46 15.53 6.07
N LEU A 65 -23.25 14.95 6.08
CA LEU A 65 -23.10 13.52 6.14
C LEU A 65 -23.44 13.07 7.57
N ASP A 66 -23.99 11.86 7.70
CA ASP A 66 -24.25 11.14 8.95
C ASP A 66 -22.95 10.82 9.76
N ARG A 67 -21.81 11.41 9.37
CA ARG A 67 -20.49 11.29 9.99
C ARG A 67 -19.84 12.69 10.06
N PRO A 68 -19.87 13.36 11.23
CA PRO A 68 -19.42 14.75 11.37
C PRO A 68 -17.91 14.96 11.16
N ASP A 69 -17.14 13.89 11.04
CA ASP A 69 -15.68 13.87 10.92
C ASP A 69 -15.17 13.80 9.47
N ARG A 70 -16.06 13.79 8.47
CA ARG A 70 -15.69 13.62 7.05
C ARG A 70 -16.24 14.74 6.16
N ILE A 71 -15.48 15.08 5.12
CA ILE A 71 -15.87 16.04 4.08
C ILE A 71 -16.02 15.35 2.72
N GLN A 72 -16.90 15.88 1.88
CA GLN A 72 -16.97 15.49 0.48
C GLN A 72 -15.75 16.02 -0.28
N VAL A 73 -15.13 15.17 -1.10
CA VAL A 73 -13.98 15.57 -1.94
C VAL A 73 -14.38 15.66 -3.41
N SER A 74 -13.76 16.56 -4.15
CA SER A 74 -13.89 16.63 -5.61
C SER A 74 -13.55 15.29 -6.24
N ASP A 75 -14.26 14.91 -7.29
CA ASP A 75 -14.00 13.65 -7.97
C ASP A 75 -12.75 13.74 -8.86
N ARG A 76 -11.62 13.29 -8.32
CA ARG A 76 -10.35 13.21 -9.06
C ARG A 76 -10.36 12.16 -10.17
N TRP A 77 -11.35 11.27 -10.17
CA TRP A 77 -11.47 10.16 -11.12
C TRP A 77 -12.46 10.46 -12.24
N LEU A 78 -13.07 11.64 -12.24
CA LEU A 78 -14.08 12.05 -13.19
C LEU A 78 -13.54 11.96 -14.62
N GLY A 79 -14.23 11.16 -15.44
CA GLY A 79 -13.91 10.97 -16.86
C GLY A 79 -12.77 9.99 -17.15
N LEU A 80 -12.12 9.40 -16.13
CA LEU A 80 -11.12 8.35 -16.34
C LEU A 80 -11.82 7.01 -16.59
N GLU A 81 -11.60 6.44 -17.77
CA GLU A 81 -12.33 5.26 -18.22
C GLU A 81 -12.07 4.03 -17.35
N ASN A 82 -10.86 3.88 -16.82
CA ASN A 82 -10.47 2.79 -15.93
C ASN A 82 -10.82 3.02 -14.45
N ALA A 83 -11.57 4.09 -14.13
CA ALA A 83 -12.01 4.40 -12.78
C ALA A 83 -13.55 4.35 -12.65
N TRP A 84 -14.00 4.00 -11.44
CA TRP A 84 -15.40 4.11 -11.05
C TRP A 84 -15.85 5.57 -11.02
N GLN A 85 -16.99 5.84 -11.66
CA GLN A 85 -17.63 7.14 -11.67
C GLN A 85 -18.74 7.21 -10.60
N ARG A 86 -18.91 8.35 -9.92
CA ARG A 86 -19.86 8.45 -8.80
C ARG A 86 -21.34 8.37 -9.22
N ASP A 87 -21.62 8.50 -10.51
CA ASP A 87 -22.95 8.40 -11.12
C ASP A 87 -23.30 6.98 -11.58
N GLU A 88 -22.39 6.01 -11.45
CA GLU A 88 -22.65 4.59 -11.70
C GLU A 88 -22.54 3.75 -10.41
N SER A 89 -23.19 2.59 -10.40
CA SER A 89 -22.98 1.61 -9.32
C SER A 89 -21.66 0.87 -9.50
N ILE A 90 -21.15 0.24 -8.43
CA ILE A 90 -19.97 -0.62 -8.54
C ILE A 90 -20.20 -1.77 -9.52
N ASP A 91 -21.40 -2.35 -9.55
CA ASP A 91 -21.70 -3.43 -10.49
C ASP A 91 -21.73 -2.94 -11.95
N ALA A 92 -22.23 -1.73 -12.21
CA ALA A 92 -22.16 -1.11 -13.53
C ALA A 92 -20.70 -0.86 -13.96
N PHE A 93 -19.86 -0.38 -13.04
CA PHE A 93 -18.43 -0.22 -13.29
C PHE A 93 -17.75 -1.55 -13.62
N LEU A 94 -18.03 -2.61 -12.87
CA LEU A 94 -17.45 -3.94 -13.10
C LEU A 94 -17.97 -4.60 -14.38
N ALA A 95 -19.21 -4.31 -14.80
CA ALA A 95 -19.72 -4.74 -16.09
C ALA A 95 -19.01 -4.02 -17.25
N ARG A 96 -18.72 -2.72 -17.07
CA ARG A 96 -17.99 -1.88 -18.04
C ARG A 96 -16.50 -2.21 -18.11
N LYS A 97 -15.88 -2.52 -16.96
CA LYS A 97 -14.45 -2.82 -16.80
C LYS A 97 -14.25 -4.10 -15.97
N PRO A 98 -14.52 -5.28 -16.55
CA PRO A 98 -14.42 -6.55 -15.82
C PRO A 98 -12.96 -6.88 -15.48
N PRO A 99 -12.61 -7.08 -14.19
CA PRO A 99 -11.22 -7.35 -13.80
C PRO A 99 -10.74 -8.73 -14.29
N ILE A 100 -11.65 -9.66 -14.52
CA ILE A 100 -11.35 -11.04 -14.95
C ILE A 100 -11.14 -11.19 -16.45
N ASN A 101 -11.45 -10.17 -17.26
CA ASN A 101 -11.20 -10.22 -18.69
C ASN A 101 -9.81 -9.66 -18.96
N PRO A 102 -8.84 -10.48 -19.43
CA PRO A 102 -7.49 -9.99 -19.75
C PRO A 102 -7.46 -8.90 -20.82
N LEU A 103 -8.52 -8.76 -21.62
CA LEU A 103 -8.67 -7.74 -22.65
C LEU A 103 -9.26 -6.42 -22.13
N THR A 104 -9.55 -6.31 -20.82
CA THR A 104 -10.04 -5.06 -20.25
C THR A 104 -9.00 -3.96 -20.39
N THR A 105 -9.34 -2.93 -21.17
CA THR A 105 -8.47 -1.80 -21.46
C THR A 105 -8.30 -0.91 -20.24
N THR A 106 -7.04 -0.57 -19.95
CA THR A 106 -6.64 0.35 -18.88
C THR A 106 -5.48 1.21 -19.37
N ASP A 107 -5.51 2.50 -19.09
CA ASP A 107 -4.46 3.43 -19.56
C ASP A 107 -3.13 3.21 -18.83
N ASP A 108 -3.20 2.79 -17.57
CA ASP A 108 -2.05 2.64 -16.67
C ASP A 108 -1.88 1.21 -16.11
N GLY A 109 -2.67 0.25 -16.59
CA GLY A 109 -2.68 -1.13 -16.10
C GLY A 109 -3.57 -1.38 -14.88
N TRP A 110 -4.33 -0.39 -14.41
CA TRP A 110 -5.10 -0.48 -13.16
C TRP A 110 -6.57 -0.12 -13.34
N LEU A 111 -7.42 -0.73 -12.52
CA LEU A 111 -8.78 -0.28 -12.25
C LEU A 111 -8.79 0.48 -10.93
N TRP A 112 -9.50 1.61 -10.87
CA TRP A 112 -9.46 2.52 -9.71
C TRP A 112 -10.84 2.75 -9.10
N VAL A 113 -10.90 2.81 -7.76
CA VAL A 113 -12.06 3.26 -7.00
C VAL A 113 -11.60 4.19 -5.90
N GLY A 114 -12.16 5.40 -5.87
CA GLY A 114 -11.91 6.38 -4.82
C GLY A 114 -13.05 6.46 -3.82
N CYS A 115 -12.71 6.72 -2.56
CA CYS A 115 -13.71 7.11 -1.58
C CYS A 115 -14.19 8.54 -1.86
N PRO A 116 -15.50 8.81 -1.89
CA PRO A 116 -16.05 10.14 -2.15
C PRO A 116 -15.84 11.10 -0.98
N THR A 117 -15.41 10.60 0.19
CA THR A 117 -15.25 11.39 1.41
C THR A 117 -13.85 11.24 2.00
N LEU A 118 -13.39 12.30 2.67
CA LEU A 118 -12.08 12.39 3.32
C LEU A 118 -12.27 12.68 4.80
N PRO A 119 -11.59 11.97 5.73
CA PRO A 119 -11.55 12.40 7.13
C PRO A 119 -10.95 13.80 7.24
N ILE A 120 -11.53 14.67 8.08
CA ILE A 120 -11.05 16.04 8.30
C ILE A 120 -9.57 16.03 8.73
N ALA A 121 -9.18 15.07 9.57
CA ALA A 121 -7.80 14.89 10.03
C ALA A 121 -6.79 14.63 8.88
N GLN A 122 -7.27 14.20 7.72
CA GLN A 122 -6.46 13.87 6.54
C GLN A 122 -6.49 14.98 5.48
N VAL A 123 -7.16 16.10 5.74
CA VAL A 123 -7.09 17.29 4.88
C VAL A 123 -5.67 17.86 4.95
N ARG A 124 -4.96 17.79 3.84
CA ARG A 124 -3.57 18.25 3.72
C ARG A 124 -3.50 19.40 2.69
N GLY A 125 -2.62 20.37 2.94
CA GLY A 125 -2.31 21.45 1.98
C GLY A 125 -1.55 20.93 0.75
N ASP A 126 -1.21 21.82 -0.19
CA ASP A 126 -0.47 21.46 -1.41
C ASP A 126 0.86 20.74 -1.10
N ARG A 127 1.02 19.55 -1.70
CA ARG A 127 2.14 18.62 -1.48
C ARG A 127 3.01 18.43 -2.72
N SER A 128 2.93 19.36 -3.67
CA SER A 128 3.54 19.24 -4.98
C SER A 128 5.03 18.91 -5.00
N SER A 129 5.79 19.48 -4.07
CA SER A 129 7.25 19.33 -4.00
C SER A 129 7.72 18.08 -3.23
N TYR A 130 6.81 17.35 -2.59
CA TYR A 130 7.16 16.39 -1.53
C TYR A 130 7.81 15.11 -2.06
N LEU A 131 7.32 14.61 -3.19
CA LEU A 131 7.87 13.42 -3.83
C LEU A 131 9.29 13.65 -4.34
N MET A 132 9.57 14.83 -4.92
CA MET A 132 10.90 15.16 -5.42
C MET A 132 11.93 15.17 -4.28
N PHE A 133 11.60 15.78 -3.14
CA PHE A 133 12.48 15.79 -1.97
C PHE A 133 12.70 14.39 -1.40
N LEU A 134 11.65 13.57 -1.33
CA LEU A 134 11.77 12.17 -0.91
C LEU A 134 12.75 11.41 -1.83
N GLN A 135 12.56 11.49 -3.14
CA GLN A 135 13.40 10.76 -4.09
C GLN A 135 14.85 11.20 -4.01
N GLN A 136 15.11 12.51 -4.02
CA GLN A 136 16.47 13.04 -3.94
C GLN A 136 17.18 12.62 -2.64
N ARG A 137 16.54 12.85 -1.48
CA ARG A 137 17.15 12.55 -0.18
C ARG A 137 17.19 11.06 0.11
N GLY A 138 16.19 10.31 -0.33
CA GLY A 138 16.11 8.86 -0.18
C GLY A 138 17.18 8.15 -1.00
N SER A 139 17.37 8.54 -2.27
CA SER A 139 18.48 8.04 -3.09
C SER A 139 19.84 8.31 -2.44
N ALA A 140 20.05 9.50 -1.89
CA ALA A 140 21.30 9.81 -1.18
C ALA A 140 21.54 8.91 0.06
N LEU A 141 20.49 8.56 0.82
CA LEU A 141 20.59 7.61 1.93
C LEU A 141 20.95 6.20 1.45
N LEU A 142 20.30 5.74 0.38
CA LEU A 142 20.56 4.43 -0.22
C LEU A 142 22.00 4.33 -0.76
N GLU A 143 22.47 5.34 -1.50
CA GLU A 143 23.84 5.42 -2.02
C GLU A 143 24.89 5.50 -0.91
N ALA A 144 24.60 6.23 0.18
CA ALA A 144 25.50 6.29 1.33
C ALA A 144 25.61 4.93 2.04
N PHE A 145 24.49 4.21 2.19
CA PHE A 145 24.49 2.87 2.74
C PHE A 145 25.26 1.88 1.86
N GLN A 146 25.05 1.94 0.54
CA GLN A 146 25.76 1.08 -0.41
C GLN A 146 27.27 1.30 -0.37
N ARG A 147 27.73 2.55 -0.43
CA ARG A 147 29.16 2.88 -0.28
C ARG A 147 29.73 2.37 1.04
N LYS A 148 28.98 2.50 2.14
CA LYS A 148 29.40 1.97 3.43
C LYS A 148 29.52 0.44 3.40
N SER A 149 28.58 -0.24 2.76
CA SER A 149 28.58 -1.70 2.63
C SER A 149 29.73 -2.27 1.79
N GLU A 150 30.26 -1.48 0.84
CA GLU A 150 31.41 -1.86 0.02
C GLU A 150 32.74 -1.72 0.77
N LEU A 151 32.82 -0.78 1.73
CA LEU A 151 34.03 -0.49 2.49
C LEU A 151 34.17 -1.37 3.75
N GLU A 152 33.06 -1.84 4.32
CA GLU A 152 33.05 -2.60 5.56
C GLU A 152 33.13 -4.11 5.31
N ILE A 153 33.99 -4.81 6.07
CA ILE A 153 34.14 -6.28 5.99
C ILE A 153 32.84 -7.01 6.38
N ARG A 154 32.03 -6.39 7.25
CA ARG A 154 30.71 -6.88 7.63
C ARG A 154 29.65 -5.92 7.08
N PRO A 155 28.56 -6.43 6.48
CA PRO A 155 27.53 -5.58 5.93
C PRO A 155 26.90 -4.72 7.05
N PRO A 156 26.68 -3.41 6.81
CA PRO A 156 26.07 -2.53 7.80
C PRO A 156 24.65 -2.99 8.14
N ASN A 157 24.25 -2.80 9.39
CA ASN A 157 22.88 -3.09 9.83
C ASN A 157 21.89 -2.18 9.09
N SER A 158 20.99 -2.79 8.31
CA SER A 158 19.99 -2.09 7.51
C SER A 158 18.88 -1.44 8.34
N SER A 159 18.76 -1.75 9.64
CA SER A 159 17.75 -1.19 10.54
C SER A 159 17.83 0.34 10.67
N HIS A 160 19.03 0.92 10.65
CA HIS A 160 19.18 2.39 10.67
C HIS A 160 18.70 3.01 9.36
N LEU A 161 19.06 2.43 8.22
CA LEU A 161 18.58 2.88 6.91
C LEU A 161 17.06 2.79 6.86
N GLU A 162 16.48 1.68 7.32
CA GLU A 162 15.03 1.48 7.35
C GLU A 162 14.32 2.56 8.18
N ARG A 163 14.87 2.89 9.36
CA ARG A 163 14.35 3.96 10.22
C ARG A 163 14.47 5.32 9.55
N ASP A 164 15.62 5.63 8.96
CA ASP A 164 15.90 6.94 8.38
C ASP A 164 15.04 7.19 7.12
N LEU A 165 14.82 6.16 6.29
CA LEU A 165 13.90 6.23 5.15
C LEU A 165 12.45 6.46 5.58
N ARG A 166 12.00 5.80 6.65
CA ARG A 166 10.66 6.02 7.21
C ARG A 166 10.51 7.41 7.81
N ALA A 167 11.50 7.88 8.56
CA ALA A 167 11.51 9.23 9.10
C ALA A 167 11.47 10.28 7.97
N LEU A 168 12.25 10.08 6.91
CA LEU A 168 12.24 10.94 5.73
C LEU A 168 10.87 10.96 5.04
N ALA A 169 10.21 9.80 4.92
CA ALA A 169 8.87 9.73 4.32
C ALA A 169 7.81 10.50 5.12
N VAL A 170 7.90 10.48 6.46
CA VAL A 170 7.05 11.29 7.33
C VAL A 170 7.38 12.77 7.20
N GLU A 171 8.68 13.13 7.25
CA GLU A 171 9.17 14.51 7.14
C GLU A 171 8.75 15.16 5.81
N THR A 172 8.90 14.42 4.72
CA THR A 172 8.49 14.87 3.38
C THR A 172 7.01 14.71 3.14
N GLY A 173 6.26 14.07 4.04
CA GLY A 173 4.82 13.92 3.92
C GLY A 173 4.35 12.92 2.86
N VAL A 174 5.23 12.05 2.37
CA VAL A 174 4.89 10.91 1.49
C VAL A 174 4.53 9.71 2.36
N THR A 175 3.38 9.82 3.02
CA THR A 175 2.98 8.91 4.10
C THR A 175 1.98 7.85 3.68
N PHE A 176 1.46 7.89 2.44
CA PHE A 176 0.54 6.84 1.99
C PHE A 176 1.21 5.46 2.09
N GLY A 177 0.39 4.46 2.36
CA GLY A 177 0.77 3.07 2.23
C GLY A 177 -0.42 2.24 1.81
N LYS A 178 -0.18 0.96 1.57
CA LYS A 178 -1.17 0.05 0.99
C LYS A 178 -1.06 -1.36 1.54
N TRP A 179 -2.22 -1.93 1.88
CA TRP A 179 -2.39 -3.37 2.01
C TRP A 179 -2.41 -3.99 0.61
N MET A 180 -1.63 -5.03 0.41
CA MET A 180 -1.51 -5.76 -0.86
C MET A 180 -2.12 -7.14 -0.73
N LEU A 181 -3.19 -7.38 -1.49
CA LEU A 181 -3.89 -8.65 -1.58
C LEU A 181 -3.53 -9.31 -2.92
N PHE A 182 -3.42 -10.64 -2.90
CA PHE A 182 -3.01 -11.45 -4.05
C PHE A 182 -4.04 -12.55 -4.35
N PRO A 183 -5.29 -12.22 -4.74
CA PRO A 183 -6.24 -13.24 -5.15
C PRO A 183 -5.81 -13.94 -6.45
N GLY A 184 -5.93 -15.27 -6.47
CA GLY A 184 -5.91 -16.05 -7.70
C GLY A 184 -7.11 -15.74 -8.61
N ALA A 185 -7.01 -16.13 -9.88
CA ALA A 185 -7.98 -15.78 -10.92
C ALA A 185 -9.46 -16.05 -10.55
N ALA A 186 -9.75 -17.20 -9.92
CA ALA A 186 -11.10 -17.58 -9.51
C ALA A 186 -11.74 -16.64 -8.46
N ASN A 187 -10.91 -15.95 -7.68
CA ASN A 187 -11.36 -15.07 -6.60
C ASN A 187 -11.27 -13.58 -6.96
N LEU A 188 -10.61 -13.22 -8.06
CA LEU A 188 -10.30 -11.83 -8.43
C LEU A 188 -11.56 -10.96 -8.49
N GLU A 189 -12.60 -11.39 -9.19
CA GLU A 189 -13.84 -10.59 -9.31
C GLU A 189 -14.51 -10.37 -7.96
N ARG A 190 -14.66 -11.42 -7.16
CA ARG A 190 -15.26 -11.34 -5.82
C ARG A 190 -14.47 -10.39 -4.92
N TYR A 191 -13.15 -10.53 -4.90
CA TYR A 191 -12.27 -9.70 -4.08
C TYR A 191 -12.35 -8.25 -4.51
N TRP A 192 -12.25 -7.98 -5.82
CA TRP A 192 -12.30 -6.62 -6.32
C TRP A 192 -13.66 -5.97 -6.11
N ARG A 193 -14.78 -6.67 -6.35
CA ARG A 193 -16.13 -6.15 -6.04
C ARG A 193 -16.26 -5.75 -4.58
N THR A 194 -15.78 -6.62 -3.67
CA THR A 194 -15.85 -6.38 -2.22
C THR A 194 -15.02 -5.17 -1.81
N VAL A 195 -13.79 -5.06 -2.31
CA VAL A 195 -12.89 -3.92 -2.05
C VAL A 195 -13.44 -2.63 -2.64
N ALA A 196 -13.85 -2.64 -3.90
CA ALA A 196 -14.41 -1.50 -4.61
C ALA A 196 -15.63 -0.92 -3.86
N THR A 197 -16.56 -1.78 -3.49
CA THR A 197 -17.76 -1.41 -2.72
C THR A 197 -17.39 -0.79 -1.37
N ALA A 198 -16.53 -1.46 -0.61
CA ALA A 198 -16.12 -0.95 0.71
C ALA A 198 -15.31 0.36 0.63
N THR A 199 -14.56 0.59 -0.44
CA THR A 199 -13.87 1.88 -0.70
C THR A 199 -14.87 2.99 -1.04
N ALA A 200 -15.81 2.73 -1.94
CA ALA A 200 -16.84 3.71 -2.33
C ALA A 200 -17.75 4.12 -1.16
N GLU A 201 -18.02 3.19 -0.25
CA GLU A 201 -18.77 3.44 1.00
C GLU A 201 -17.93 4.11 2.11
N GLY A 202 -16.64 4.34 1.89
CA GLY A 202 -15.74 4.93 2.89
C GLY A 202 -15.49 4.05 4.12
N ARG A 203 -15.61 2.72 3.97
CA ARG A 203 -15.22 1.74 5.01
C ARG A 203 -13.74 1.41 4.99
N LEU A 204 -13.08 1.52 3.84
CA LEU A 204 -11.63 1.36 3.69
C LEU A 204 -10.92 2.72 3.77
N GLY A 205 -9.78 2.88 3.09
CA GLY A 205 -9.06 4.14 3.01
C GLY A 205 -9.46 4.99 1.79
N PRO A 206 -8.58 5.89 1.32
CA PRO A 206 -8.92 6.89 0.31
C PRO A 206 -9.18 6.32 -1.08
N THR A 207 -8.51 5.22 -1.41
CA THR A 207 -8.55 4.65 -2.75
C THR A 207 -8.14 3.18 -2.70
N SER A 208 -8.58 2.44 -3.70
CA SER A 208 -8.15 1.09 -3.98
C SER A 208 -7.92 0.91 -5.46
N LYS A 209 -7.04 -0.02 -5.82
CA LYS A 209 -6.80 -0.38 -7.22
C LYS A 209 -6.67 -1.88 -7.41
N SER A 210 -7.07 -2.37 -8.57
CA SER A 210 -6.89 -3.76 -8.99
C SER A 210 -6.12 -3.82 -10.29
N ALA A 211 -5.18 -4.75 -10.39
CA ALA A 211 -4.70 -5.21 -11.68
C ALA A 211 -5.85 -5.93 -12.41
N VAL A 212 -5.85 -5.85 -13.73
CA VAL A 212 -6.65 -6.74 -14.59
C VAL A 212 -5.98 -8.12 -14.63
N LEU A 213 -6.78 -9.18 -14.80
CA LEU A 213 -6.33 -10.55 -14.90
C LEU A 213 -5.17 -10.66 -15.90
N ASN A 214 -4.00 -11.05 -15.40
CA ASN A 214 -2.91 -11.51 -16.25
C ASN A 214 -2.87 -13.05 -16.23
N PRO A 215 -3.17 -13.73 -17.35
CA PRO A 215 -3.12 -15.19 -17.45
C PRO A 215 -1.73 -15.78 -17.19
N GLU A 216 -0.67 -14.98 -17.32
CA GLU A 216 0.72 -15.41 -17.11
C GLU A 216 1.11 -15.45 -15.63
N THR A 217 0.32 -14.81 -14.76
CA THR A 217 0.59 -14.74 -13.31
C THR A 217 -0.40 -15.59 -12.54
N ALA A 218 0.08 -16.29 -11.51
CA ALA A 218 -0.78 -17.09 -10.64
C ALA A 218 -1.78 -16.23 -9.85
N ASP A 219 -1.32 -15.08 -9.34
CA ASP A 219 -2.08 -14.17 -8.49
C ASP A 219 -2.12 -12.75 -9.09
N ASN A 220 -3.21 -12.03 -8.85
CA ASN A 220 -3.39 -10.64 -9.28
C ASN A 220 -3.30 -9.69 -8.09
N LEU A 221 -2.71 -8.52 -8.28
CA LEU A 221 -2.55 -7.55 -7.19
C LEU A 221 -3.79 -6.65 -7.04
N ILE A 222 -4.33 -6.61 -5.82
CA ILE A 222 -5.25 -5.56 -5.37
C ILE A 222 -4.57 -4.78 -4.25
N CYS A 223 -4.55 -3.45 -4.37
CA CYS A 223 -4.04 -2.56 -3.33
C CYS A 223 -5.17 -1.77 -2.68
N VAL A 224 -5.17 -1.73 -1.34
CA VAL A 224 -6.07 -0.90 -0.53
C VAL A 224 -5.22 0.10 0.24
N TYR A 225 -5.39 1.38 -0.06
CA TYR A 225 -4.54 2.43 0.50
C TYR A 225 -5.00 2.87 1.89
N THR A 226 -4.09 3.43 2.65
CA THR A 226 -4.36 4.25 3.84
C THR A 226 -3.61 5.57 3.71
N TYR A 227 -4.02 6.58 4.48
CA TYR A 227 -3.48 7.94 4.37
C TYR A 227 -2.07 8.09 4.93
N ASP A 228 -1.77 7.39 6.01
CA ASP A 228 -0.52 7.53 6.75
C ASP A 228 -0.08 6.17 7.30
N PHE A 229 1.06 5.66 6.83
CA PHE A 229 1.61 4.41 7.32
C PHE A 229 2.08 4.49 8.78
N SER A 230 2.34 5.69 9.30
CA SER A 230 2.75 5.89 10.70
C SER A 230 1.57 5.92 11.66
N ASP A 231 0.35 6.15 11.16
CA ASP A 231 -0.89 5.99 11.90
C ASP A 231 -1.28 4.51 11.96
N ARG A 232 -0.75 3.83 12.97
CA ARG A 232 -0.96 2.40 13.17
C ARG A 232 -2.43 2.06 13.39
N ASP A 233 -3.20 2.93 14.05
CA ASP A 233 -4.61 2.68 14.33
C ASP A 233 -5.42 2.67 13.04
N GLU A 234 -5.15 3.60 12.11
CA GLU A 234 -5.79 3.61 10.81
C GLU A 234 -5.40 2.41 9.95
N VAL A 235 -4.12 2.02 9.96
CA VAL A 235 -3.63 0.81 9.26
C VAL A 235 -4.33 -0.45 9.77
N GLU A 236 -4.48 -0.58 11.08
CA GLU A 236 -5.15 -1.71 11.73
C GLU A 236 -6.67 -1.67 11.55
N ARG A 237 -7.29 -0.49 11.51
CA ARG A 237 -8.72 -0.30 11.22
C ARG A 237 -9.05 -0.81 9.82
N VAL A 238 -8.25 -0.42 8.82
CA VAL A 238 -8.43 -0.90 7.44
C VAL A 238 -8.19 -2.41 7.35
N LEU A 239 -7.17 -2.95 8.03
CA LEU A 239 -6.97 -4.40 8.09
C LEU A 239 -8.19 -5.12 8.70
N LYS A 240 -8.74 -4.59 9.80
CA LYS A 240 -9.95 -5.16 10.41
C LYS A 240 -11.11 -5.17 9.43
N ALA A 241 -11.33 -4.08 8.69
CA ALA A 241 -12.38 -4.03 7.67
C ALA A 241 -12.19 -5.07 6.56
N LEU A 242 -10.95 -5.37 6.16
CA LEU A 242 -10.64 -6.44 5.21
C LEU A 242 -10.92 -7.84 5.79
N VAL A 243 -10.63 -8.04 7.08
CA VAL A 243 -10.95 -9.30 7.79
C VAL A 243 -12.46 -9.48 7.90
N ASP A 244 -13.19 -8.45 8.35
CA ASP A 244 -14.64 -8.48 8.49
C ASP A 244 -15.34 -8.74 7.13
N ALA A 245 -14.74 -8.29 6.03
CA ALA A 245 -15.19 -8.56 4.67
C ALA A 245 -14.83 -9.96 4.15
N GLY A 246 -14.11 -10.78 4.93
CA GLY A 246 -13.70 -12.14 4.55
C GLY A 246 -12.65 -12.18 3.44
N LEU A 247 -11.80 -11.16 3.36
CA LEU A 247 -10.71 -11.04 2.36
C LEU A 247 -9.35 -11.47 2.91
N CYS A 248 -9.18 -11.50 4.22
CA CYS A 248 -8.01 -12.08 4.89
C CYS A 248 -8.39 -12.61 6.28
N SER A 249 -7.54 -13.48 6.85
CA SER A 249 -7.75 -14.06 8.17
C SER A 249 -6.42 -14.44 8.82
N VAL A 250 -6.45 -14.80 10.11
CA VAL A 250 -5.26 -15.28 10.85
C VAL A 250 -4.71 -16.58 10.27
N GLU A 251 -5.60 -17.45 9.81
CA GLU A 251 -5.30 -18.80 9.34
C GLU A 251 -5.03 -18.85 7.82
N GLY A 252 -5.38 -17.79 7.09
CA GLY A 252 -5.18 -17.68 5.66
C GLY A 252 -3.76 -17.25 5.24
N LYS A 253 -3.58 -17.11 3.92
CA LYS A 253 -2.38 -16.51 3.33
C LYS A 253 -2.24 -15.07 3.84
N PRO A 254 -1.09 -14.67 4.39
CA PRO A 254 -0.90 -13.33 4.93
C PRO A 254 -0.90 -12.31 3.79
N ILE A 255 -1.58 -11.20 4.02
CA ILE A 255 -1.41 -9.97 3.24
C ILE A 255 -0.38 -9.06 3.90
N TYR A 256 0.27 -8.23 3.09
CA TYR A 256 1.38 -7.37 3.52
C TYR A 256 1.07 -5.90 3.28
N TYR A 257 1.62 -5.06 4.16
CA TYR A 257 1.49 -3.61 4.07
C TYR A 257 2.81 -2.98 3.64
N LYS A 258 2.79 -2.14 2.62
CA LYS A 258 3.98 -1.44 2.08
C LYS A 258 3.71 0.06 2.03
N CYS A 259 4.67 0.88 2.46
CA CYS A 259 4.57 2.33 2.28
C CYS A 259 4.95 2.74 0.85
N ASP A 260 4.34 3.83 0.38
CA ASP A 260 4.56 4.34 -0.97
C ASP A 260 5.97 4.87 -1.15
N ALA A 261 6.58 5.39 -0.08
CA ALA A 261 7.97 5.84 -0.11
C ALA A 261 8.93 4.73 -0.58
N TYR A 262 8.72 3.49 -0.14
CA TYR A 262 9.52 2.35 -0.60
C TYR A 262 9.29 2.05 -2.08
N THR A 263 8.05 2.16 -2.57
CA THR A 263 7.74 2.02 -3.99
C THR A 263 8.43 3.10 -4.83
N TYR A 264 8.42 4.36 -4.39
CA TYR A 264 9.06 5.47 -5.09
C TYR A 264 10.59 5.40 -5.10
N LEU A 265 11.18 4.79 -4.07
CA LEU A 265 12.61 4.55 -3.95
C LEU A 265 13.07 3.22 -4.56
N GLY A 266 12.16 2.46 -5.19
CA GLY A 266 12.49 1.20 -5.86
C GLY A 266 12.82 0.04 -4.91
N ILE A 267 12.40 0.11 -3.65
CA ILE A 267 12.62 -0.96 -2.67
C ILE A 267 11.59 -2.07 -2.90
N THR A 268 12.03 -3.17 -3.50
CA THR A 268 11.28 -4.42 -3.73
C THR A 268 11.68 -5.48 -2.72
N SER A 269 11.03 -6.66 -2.71
CA SER A 269 11.43 -7.76 -1.82
C SER A 269 12.85 -8.28 -2.07
N LYS A 270 13.37 -8.15 -3.29
CA LYS A 270 14.73 -8.58 -3.71
C LYS A 270 15.70 -7.40 -3.85
N ASN A 271 15.58 -6.37 -3.00
CA ASN A 271 16.46 -5.20 -3.07
C ASN A 271 17.88 -5.49 -2.56
N GLU A 272 18.86 -4.76 -3.10
CA GLU A 272 20.29 -4.90 -2.79
C GLU A 272 20.65 -4.48 -1.35
N TYR A 273 19.80 -3.68 -0.72
CA TYR A 273 19.99 -3.17 0.64
C TYR A 273 19.54 -4.16 1.73
N LYS A 274 19.00 -5.32 1.34
CA LYS A 274 18.42 -6.33 2.25
C LYS A 274 17.35 -5.76 3.18
N LEU A 275 16.64 -4.73 2.74
CA LEU A 275 15.53 -4.13 3.48
C LEU A 275 14.28 -4.98 3.33
N ARG A 276 13.48 -5.10 4.39
CA ARG A 276 12.13 -5.65 4.27
C ARG A 276 11.26 -4.65 3.51
N ALA A 277 10.67 -5.08 2.38
CA ALA A 277 9.81 -4.23 1.57
C ALA A 277 8.43 -3.96 2.21
N SER A 278 8.02 -4.78 3.18
CA SER A 278 6.77 -4.63 3.93
C SER A 278 7.02 -4.07 5.34
N LEU A 279 6.18 -3.13 5.76
CA LEU A 279 6.17 -2.57 7.12
C LEU A 279 5.42 -3.47 8.10
N TYR A 280 4.29 -4.03 7.65
CA TYR A 280 3.43 -4.87 8.47
C TYR A 280 3.01 -6.12 7.71
N SER A 281 2.71 -7.19 8.45
CA SER A 281 1.95 -8.32 7.94
C SER A 281 0.64 -8.45 8.72
N SER A 282 -0.41 -8.86 8.02
CA SER A 282 -1.71 -9.15 8.65
C SER A 282 -1.59 -10.24 9.72
N ARG A 283 -0.78 -11.29 9.46
CA ARG A 283 -0.54 -12.38 10.41
C ARG A 283 0.03 -11.85 11.73
N ASP A 284 1.05 -11.00 11.69
CA ASP A 284 1.70 -10.47 12.90
C ASP A 284 0.71 -9.61 13.70
N ILE A 285 -0.01 -8.70 13.03
CA ILE A 285 -0.99 -7.83 13.70
C ILE A 285 -2.12 -8.66 14.32
N LEU A 286 -2.69 -9.61 13.58
CA LEU A 286 -3.85 -10.37 14.05
C LEU A 286 -3.49 -11.38 15.14
N ARG A 287 -2.30 -12.01 15.08
CA ARG A 287 -1.79 -12.89 16.15
C ARG A 287 -1.55 -12.10 17.44
N ASN A 288 -0.90 -10.94 17.35
CA ASN A 288 -0.65 -10.09 18.51
C ASN A 288 -1.95 -9.65 19.20
N LYS A 289 -2.99 -9.32 18.42
CA LYS A 289 -4.32 -9.03 18.97
C LYS A 289 -5.00 -10.23 19.61
N LYS A 290 -4.81 -11.44 19.07
CA LYS A 290 -5.34 -12.68 19.67
C LYS A 290 -4.69 -12.94 21.02
N ILE A 291 -3.37 -12.77 21.12
CA ILE A 291 -2.61 -12.92 22.38
C ILE A 291 -3.06 -11.87 23.39
N ALA A 292 -3.12 -10.60 23.01
CA ALA A 292 -3.54 -9.51 23.90
C ALA A 292 -4.99 -9.61 24.42
N ARG A 293 -5.86 -10.38 23.74
CA ARG A 293 -7.23 -10.67 24.22
C ARG A 293 -7.29 -11.85 25.20
N LEU A 294 -6.24 -12.66 25.25
CA LEU A 294 -6.16 -13.86 26.11
C LEU A 294 -5.34 -13.61 27.38
N SER A 295 -4.57 -12.52 27.44
CA SER A 295 -3.87 -12.00 28.61
C SER A 295 -4.75 -11.07 29.44
#